data_AF-A0A1I2J3U3-F1
#
_entry.id   AF-A0A1I2J3U3-F1
#
_cell.length_a   1.000
_cell.length_b   1.000
_cell.length_c   1.000
_cell.angle_alpha   90.00
_cell.angle_beta   90.00
_cell.angle_gamma   90.00
#
_symmetry.space_group_name_H-M   'P 1'
#
loop_
_entity.id
_entity.type
_entity.pdbx_description
1 polymer ?
#
loop_
_entity_poly.entity_id
_entity_poly.type
_entity_poly.pdbx_seq_one_letter_code
_entity_poly.pdbx_strand_id
1 'polypeptide(L)'
;MTAFSTPAERRGGGRSARGRTSGRSAASVSSGPRAGRRGGRGPLHLSRLARRPLSVLLAAAATLLAVPATVAHADSGAPVTPAPTASGAAGAIRLPVVPGRLSSGAACTKASGTTVKTVPWAQQSLQLARAQQLSRGAGVTVAVVDTGVSPGAPALAGRVTANGDAAKDCVGHGTFIAGVIAAAPVGGGALTGVAPGARVLAERGTDATGVPDAGRVAAAIRAAVDAGAKVIDVSAALPAATAALTSAVDYAAGHDVLVVAAAVPDSADSAGQGDSVPKAYWPAAAPGVLSVVDVDVTGARASGAPEPTPAADLSAPGQGVTGIGPSGTGHFLGNGASVASAFVAGTAALVRSYHPELTAAQVAQRLIATAYPAAVPRVDPAGAVGAVLPGARTSADPGSAGITLPAPTAEHDMRGRALTLLALCALALLGVVAAVALAARAKRTAAPGTAAPTPAPDGPSAEEPALSGTERRALSETEEPAPDEAALTPEPPSLSGRF
;
A
#
# COMPACT_ATOMS: atom_id res chain seq x y z
N MET A 1 -2.25 53.87 43.77
CA MET A 1 -2.05 52.79 44.76
C MET A 1 -1.61 51.56 43.96
N THR A 2 -0.32 51.28 43.83
CA THR A 2 0.59 50.59 44.80
C THR A 2 0.35 49.07 44.83
N ALA A 3 1.35 48.19 44.63
CA ALA A 3 2.76 48.41 44.28
C ALA A 3 3.43 47.18 43.61
N PHE A 4 4.63 47.37 43.05
CA PHE A 4 5.56 46.30 42.67
C PHE A 4 6.13 45.56 43.90
N SER A 5 6.64 44.34 43.72
CA SER A 5 7.93 43.92 44.32
C SER A 5 8.51 42.67 43.64
N THR A 6 9.81 42.71 43.36
CA THR A 6 10.68 41.57 43.05
C THR A 6 11.80 41.50 44.09
N PRO A 7 12.44 40.33 44.24
CA PRO A 7 13.90 40.27 44.39
C PRO A 7 14.51 39.31 43.35
N ALA A 8 15.76 39.35 42.88
CA ALA A 8 16.96 40.19 43.02
C ALA A 8 18.18 39.24 43.15
N GLU A 9 19.24 39.47 42.37
CA GLU A 9 20.43 38.59 42.29
C GLU A 9 21.27 38.50 43.58
N ARG A 10 22.10 37.45 43.67
CA ARG A 10 23.47 37.57 44.22
C ARG A 10 24.49 36.73 43.42
N ARG A 11 25.75 37.18 43.42
CA ARG A 11 26.85 36.73 42.54
C ARG A 11 27.97 35.98 43.27
N GLY A 12 28.75 35.19 42.51
CA GLY A 12 30.04 34.57 42.88
C GLY A 12 30.02 33.05 42.60
N GLY A 13 31.00 32.39 41.95
CA GLY A 13 32.34 32.80 41.48
C GLY A 13 33.44 32.37 42.46
N GLY A 14 34.46 31.56 42.12
CA GLY A 14 34.79 30.85 40.86
C GLY A 14 36.16 30.14 40.97
N ARG A 15 36.77 29.71 39.84
CA ARG A 15 38.11 29.02 39.70
C ARG A 15 38.17 27.54 40.13
N SER A 16 39.17 26.71 39.74
CA SER A 16 40.02 26.62 38.52
C SER A 16 41.03 25.43 38.58
N ALA A 17 40.99 24.49 37.64
CA ALA A 17 42.09 23.58 37.21
C ALA A 17 41.63 22.87 35.89
N ARG A 18 42.38 22.63 34.80
CA ARG A 18 43.77 22.20 34.52
C ARG A 18 44.08 20.78 35.02
N GLY A 19 44.49 19.80 34.20
CA GLY A 19 44.67 19.75 32.73
C GLY A 19 45.55 18.57 32.28
N ARG A 20 45.98 18.59 31.00
CA ARG A 20 46.82 17.62 30.22
C ARG A 20 46.02 16.56 29.42
N THR A 21 46.17 16.30 28.12
CA THR A 21 47.17 16.50 27.01
C THR A 21 47.98 15.26 26.63
N SER A 22 48.17 15.08 25.31
CA SER A 22 48.95 14.04 24.60
C SER A 22 48.29 12.64 24.53
N GLY A 23 48.49 11.86 23.45
CA GLY A 23 49.29 12.17 22.26
C GLY A 23 49.15 11.20 21.07
N ARG A 24 49.74 11.61 19.94
CA ARG A 24 49.80 10.92 18.64
C ARG A 24 50.15 9.42 18.71
N SER A 25 49.71 8.67 17.70
CA SER A 25 50.68 8.10 16.75
C SER A 25 50.05 7.81 15.38
N ALA A 26 50.88 7.77 14.34
CA ALA A 26 50.57 7.27 13.00
C ALA A 26 51.78 6.47 12.51
N ALA A 27 51.56 5.32 11.89
CA ALA A 27 52.63 4.49 11.35
C ALA A 27 52.17 3.74 10.10
N SER A 28 52.75 4.08 8.95
CA SER A 28 52.79 3.24 7.77
C SER A 28 54.08 2.42 7.78
N VAL A 29 54.01 1.13 7.41
CA VAL A 29 55.20 0.30 7.15
C VAL A 29 54.95 -0.54 5.90
N SER A 30 55.98 -0.64 5.05
CA SER A 30 56.01 -1.44 3.83
C SER A 30 57.20 -2.39 3.89
N SER A 31 57.01 -3.67 3.55
CA SER A 31 57.99 -4.55 2.88
C SER A 31 57.57 -6.04 2.88
N GLY A 32 57.89 -6.75 1.80
CA GLY A 32 58.13 -8.21 1.80
C GLY A 32 59.62 -8.46 1.58
N PRO A 33 60.07 -9.47 0.79
CA PRO A 33 59.47 -10.77 0.45
C PRO A 33 60.48 -11.96 0.50
N ARG A 34 60.03 -13.23 0.39
CA ARG A 34 60.77 -14.44 -0.14
C ARG A 34 59.87 -15.70 0.01
N ALA A 35 59.64 -16.54 -1.03
CA ALA A 35 60.48 -17.57 -1.69
C ALA A 35 60.49 -18.94 -0.95
N GLY A 36 60.53 -20.13 -1.59
CA GLY A 36 60.62 -20.52 -3.02
C GLY A 36 59.51 -21.49 -3.48
N ARG A 37 59.40 -21.96 -4.75
CA ARG A 37 60.37 -22.65 -5.64
C ARG A 37 60.68 -24.08 -5.12
N ARG A 38 60.55 -25.21 -5.85
CA ARG A 38 60.46 -25.61 -7.29
C ARG A 38 59.27 -26.60 -7.48
N GLY A 39 58.86 -27.11 -8.65
CA GLY A 39 59.24 -27.06 -10.08
C GLY A 39 58.43 -28.15 -10.84
N GLY A 40 58.41 -28.31 -12.16
CA GLY A 40 59.11 -27.62 -13.24
C GLY A 40 59.69 -28.59 -14.28
N ARG A 41 58.96 -28.85 -15.39
CA ARG A 41 59.44 -29.48 -16.66
C ARG A 41 58.35 -29.39 -17.75
N GLY A 42 58.68 -28.78 -18.90
CA GLY A 42 58.03 -29.02 -20.20
C GLY A 42 59.07 -29.68 -21.13
N PRO A 43 59.20 -29.31 -22.42
CA PRO A 43 58.28 -28.56 -23.30
C PRO A 43 58.12 -29.30 -24.67
N LEU A 44 58.20 -28.57 -25.80
CA LEU A 44 58.32 -29.02 -27.22
C LEU A 44 57.01 -29.37 -27.99
N HIS A 45 56.93 -29.22 -29.33
CA HIS A 45 57.40 -28.15 -30.24
C HIS A 45 56.83 -28.37 -31.68
N LEU A 46 56.20 -27.35 -32.29
CA LEU A 46 55.96 -27.23 -33.76
C LEU A 46 55.19 -28.39 -34.45
N SER A 47 54.78 -28.39 -35.74
CA SER A 47 54.70 -27.33 -36.79
C SER A 47 53.58 -27.65 -37.82
N ARG A 48 53.26 -26.67 -38.68
CA ARG A 48 52.32 -26.75 -39.82
C ARG A 48 52.69 -27.82 -40.87
N LEU A 49 51.70 -28.33 -41.61
CA LEU A 49 51.55 -28.10 -43.07
C LEU A 49 50.24 -28.72 -43.63
N ALA A 50 49.90 -28.43 -44.89
CA ALA A 50 48.58 -28.71 -45.49
C ALA A 50 48.67 -29.29 -46.91
N ARG A 51 47.59 -29.92 -47.40
CA ARG A 51 47.24 -30.08 -48.83
C ARG A 51 45.75 -30.43 -49.05
N ARG A 52 45.22 -29.98 -50.19
CA ARG A 52 43.93 -30.30 -50.89
C ARG A 52 44.32 -30.75 -52.32
N PRO A 53 43.43 -30.88 -53.36
CA PRO A 53 41.96 -30.98 -53.48
C PRO A 53 41.57 -32.34 -54.17
N LEU A 54 40.36 -32.68 -54.68
CA LEU A 54 39.40 -32.14 -55.69
C LEU A 54 37.97 -32.68 -55.37
N SER A 55 36.87 -31.91 -55.49
CA SER A 55 35.94 -31.78 -56.64
C SER A 55 35.22 -33.09 -57.05
N VAL A 56 33.88 -33.16 -57.19
CA VAL A 56 33.02 -32.47 -58.19
C VAL A 56 31.52 -32.45 -57.78
N LEU A 57 30.79 -31.36 -58.12
CA LEU A 57 29.33 -31.12 -58.32
C LEU A 57 28.22 -32.03 -57.68
N LEU A 58 26.98 -31.56 -57.39
CA LEU A 58 26.36 -30.23 -57.17
C LEU A 58 24.87 -30.44 -56.74
N ALA A 59 24.31 -29.58 -55.87
CA ALA A 59 22.86 -29.35 -55.63
C ALA A 59 21.96 -30.57 -55.27
N ALA A 60 21.13 -30.57 -54.22
CA ALA A 60 20.65 -29.52 -53.30
C ALA A 60 20.39 -30.17 -51.89
N ALA A 61 19.66 -29.62 -50.90
CA ALA A 61 18.77 -28.46 -50.84
C ALA A 61 18.64 -27.86 -49.42
N ALA A 62 17.75 -26.87 -49.31
CA ALA A 62 17.21 -26.25 -48.10
C ALA A 62 16.22 -27.18 -47.35
N THR A 63 15.81 -27.01 -46.09
CA THR A 63 16.16 -26.14 -44.91
C THR A 63 15.53 -26.87 -43.68
N LEU A 64 15.78 -26.58 -42.38
CA LEU A 64 15.92 -25.31 -41.65
C LEU A 64 16.31 -25.66 -40.19
N LEU A 65 17.36 -25.07 -39.60
CA LEU A 65 17.44 -24.68 -38.16
C LEU A 65 18.83 -24.11 -37.80
N ALA A 66 19.02 -22.80 -37.98
CA ALA A 66 20.06 -22.03 -37.31
C ALA A 66 19.70 -20.54 -37.40
N VAL A 67 19.62 -19.85 -36.26
CA VAL A 67 19.51 -18.39 -36.18
C VAL A 67 20.52 -17.91 -35.13
N PRO A 68 21.46 -17.01 -35.46
CA PRO A 68 22.45 -16.52 -34.52
C PRO A 68 21.85 -15.46 -33.58
N ALA A 69 22.44 -15.31 -32.39
CA ALA A 69 22.11 -14.21 -31.50
C ALA A 69 22.71 -12.89 -32.01
N THR A 70 21.86 -11.94 -32.40
CA THR A 70 22.25 -10.55 -32.71
C THR A 70 21.64 -9.60 -31.68
N VAL A 71 22.48 -8.87 -30.96
CA VAL A 71 22.03 -7.86 -29.98
C VAL A 71 21.76 -6.55 -30.71
N ALA A 72 20.50 -6.30 -31.06
CA ALA A 72 20.04 -5.04 -31.64
C ALA A 72 19.45 -4.14 -30.55
N HIS A 73 19.91 -2.88 -30.48
CA HIS A 73 19.17 -1.84 -29.77
C HIS A 73 18.00 -1.40 -30.66
N ALA A 74 16.82 -1.25 -30.08
CA ALA A 74 15.62 -0.83 -30.81
C ALA A 74 14.87 0.25 -30.03
N ASP A 75 14.84 1.47 -30.59
CA ASP A 75 13.92 2.52 -30.15
C ASP A 75 12.48 2.01 -30.23
N SER A 76 11.77 2.05 -29.11
CA SER A 76 10.39 1.55 -29.00
C SER A 76 9.38 2.68 -29.22
N GLY A 77 9.53 3.39 -30.34
CA GLY A 77 8.52 4.32 -30.87
C GLY A 77 7.35 3.58 -31.52
N ALA A 78 6.57 2.85 -30.72
CA ALA A 78 5.37 2.14 -31.17
C ALA A 78 4.11 2.73 -30.49
N PRO A 79 2.99 2.87 -31.21
CA PRO A 79 1.80 3.53 -30.67
C PRO A 79 1.17 2.70 -29.55
N VAL A 80 0.67 3.41 -28.52
CA VAL A 80 -0.05 2.81 -27.40
C VAL A 80 -1.31 2.13 -27.91
N THR A 81 -1.31 0.79 -27.96
CA THR A 81 -2.56 0.03 -27.90
C THR A 81 -3.22 0.33 -26.57
N PRO A 82 -4.46 0.83 -26.51
CA PRO A 82 -5.14 1.02 -25.25
C PRO A 82 -5.24 -0.32 -24.54
N ALA A 83 -4.87 -0.36 -23.25
CA ALA A 83 -5.09 -1.53 -22.41
C ALA A 83 -6.56 -1.95 -22.52
N PRO A 84 -6.87 -3.26 -22.53
CA PRO A 84 -8.25 -3.73 -22.67
C PRO A 84 -9.11 -3.08 -21.60
N THR A 85 -10.02 -2.20 -22.03
CA THR A 85 -10.93 -1.52 -21.10
C THR A 85 -11.73 -2.59 -20.39
N ALA A 86 -11.62 -2.62 -19.06
CA ALA A 86 -12.40 -3.52 -18.23
C ALA A 86 -13.88 -3.13 -18.35
N SER A 87 -14.55 -3.70 -19.34
CA SER A 87 -15.97 -3.51 -19.61
C SER A 87 -16.72 -3.78 -18.31
N GLY A 88 -17.55 -2.81 -17.91
CA GLY A 88 -17.95 -2.65 -16.52
C GLY A 88 -18.60 -3.91 -15.95
N ALA A 89 -17.92 -4.57 -15.01
CA ALA A 89 -18.48 -5.67 -14.24
C ALA A 89 -19.68 -5.13 -13.44
N ALA A 90 -20.89 -5.39 -13.94
CA ALA A 90 -22.14 -5.00 -13.30
C ALA A 90 -22.23 -5.69 -11.93
N GLY A 91 -22.03 -4.93 -10.86
CA GLY A 91 -21.88 -5.43 -9.48
C GLY A 91 -20.66 -4.89 -8.74
N ALA A 92 -19.71 -4.21 -9.41
CA ALA A 92 -18.59 -3.56 -8.74
C ALA A 92 -19.06 -2.41 -7.82
N ILE A 93 -18.90 -2.59 -6.50
CA ILE A 93 -19.26 -1.59 -5.48
C ILE A 93 -18.38 -0.35 -5.64
N ARG A 94 -18.98 0.76 -6.08
CA ARG A 94 -18.31 2.08 -6.12
C ARG A 94 -18.56 2.83 -4.82
N LEU A 95 -17.52 2.96 -4.01
CA LEU A 95 -17.49 3.86 -2.86
C LEU A 95 -17.07 5.28 -3.33
N PRO A 96 -17.59 6.36 -2.71
CA PRO A 96 -17.01 7.68 -2.87
C PRO A 96 -15.58 7.74 -2.30
N VAL A 97 -14.71 8.54 -2.91
CA VAL A 97 -13.39 8.85 -2.34
C VAL A 97 -13.56 10.00 -1.33
N VAL A 98 -12.94 9.90 -0.16
CA VAL A 98 -12.88 11.02 0.80
C VAL A 98 -11.88 12.06 0.26
N PRO A 99 -12.25 13.35 0.17
CA PRO A 99 -11.30 14.38 -0.25
C PRO A 99 -10.30 14.68 0.88
N GLY A 100 -9.04 14.91 0.56
CA GLY A 100 -8.08 15.52 1.50
C GLY A 100 -8.27 17.04 1.64
N ARG A 101 -8.87 17.70 0.62
CA ARG A 101 -9.20 19.13 0.61
C ARG A 101 -10.47 19.41 -0.18
N LEU A 102 -11.20 20.45 0.21
CA LEU A 102 -12.33 21.04 -0.51
C LEU A 102 -11.90 22.29 -1.26
N SER A 103 -12.61 22.62 -2.37
CA SER A 103 -12.50 23.92 -3.02
C SER A 103 -13.25 25.00 -2.22
N SER A 104 -12.84 26.27 -2.40
CA SER A 104 -13.50 27.40 -1.72
C SER A 104 -14.99 27.46 -2.08
N GLY A 105 -15.85 27.55 -1.05
CA GLY A 105 -17.31 27.57 -1.22
C GLY A 105 -17.96 26.20 -1.50
N ALA A 106 -17.21 25.10 -1.52
CA ALA A 106 -17.78 23.77 -1.66
C ALA A 106 -18.61 23.36 -0.42
N ALA A 107 -19.68 22.59 -0.66
CA ALA A 107 -20.44 21.96 0.42
C ALA A 107 -19.64 20.81 1.07
N CYS A 108 -19.88 20.58 2.36
CA CYS A 108 -19.23 19.50 3.11
C CYS A 108 -19.48 18.11 2.52
N THR A 109 -18.54 17.20 2.75
CA THR A 109 -18.60 15.79 2.31
C THR A 109 -19.86 15.10 2.84
N LYS A 110 -20.76 14.76 1.92
CA LYS A 110 -22.04 14.09 2.20
C LYS A 110 -21.82 12.65 2.65
N ALA A 111 -22.70 12.14 3.50
CA ALA A 111 -22.70 10.73 3.90
C ALA A 111 -22.75 9.78 2.69
N SER A 112 -21.97 8.70 2.74
CA SER A 112 -22.05 7.60 1.78
C SER A 112 -23.30 6.75 2.07
N GLY A 113 -24.00 6.30 1.03
CA GLY A 113 -25.09 5.32 1.14
C GLY A 113 -24.62 3.87 1.05
N THR A 114 -23.33 3.64 0.77
CA THR A 114 -22.80 2.33 0.34
C THR A 114 -21.99 1.68 1.46
N THR A 115 -22.24 0.41 1.77
CA THR A 115 -21.52 -0.34 2.83
C THR A 115 -20.75 -1.54 2.30
N VAL A 116 -19.58 -1.80 2.89
CA VAL A 116 -18.79 -3.01 2.62
C VAL A 116 -19.09 -4.04 3.69
N LYS A 117 -19.42 -5.27 3.27
CA LYS A 117 -19.78 -6.38 4.18
C LYS A 117 -18.59 -7.27 4.56
N THR A 118 -17.54 -7.29 3.74
CA THR A 118 -16.30 -8.05 3.95
C THR A 118 -15.25 -7.22 4.69
N VAL A 119 -14.27 -7.88 5.31
CA VAL A 119 -13.08 -7.20 5.85
C VAL A 119 -12.32 -6.57 4.66
N PRO A 120 -12.01 -5.26 4.65
CA PRO A 120 -11.29 -4.66 3.53
C PRO A 120 -9.82 -5.10 3.48
N TRP A 121 -9.19 -4.95 2.32
CA TRP A 121 -7.87 -5.54 2.03
C TRP A 121 -6.77 -5.08 3.01
N ALA A 122 -6.81 -3.82 3.45
CA ALA A 122 -5.80 -3.25 4.35
C ALA A 122 -5.86 -3.89 5.76
N GLN A 123 -7.07 -4.13 6.28
CA GLN A 123 -7.26 -4.85 7.53
C GLN A 123 -6.85 -6.34 7.42
N GLN A 124 -6.98 -6.95 6.23
CA GLN A 124 -6.50 -8.31 5.97
C GLN A 124 -4.97 -8.39 5.87
N SER A 125 -4.33 -7.51 5.09
CA SER A 125 -2.88 -7.54 4.83
C SER A 125 -2.04 -7.26 6.07
N LEU A 126 -2.56 -6.43 6.99
CA LEU A 126 -2.01 -6.18 8.32
C LEU A 126 -2.42 -7.22 9.38
N GLN A 127 -3.17 -8.26 9.02
CA GLN A 127 -3.64 -9.32 9.93
C GLN A 127 -4.31 -8.78 11.21
N LEU A 128 -5.07 -7.68 11.15
CA LEU A 128 -5.46 -6.92 12.34
C LEU A 128 -6.19 -7.76 13.40
N ALA A 129 -6.98 -8.76 12.98
CA ALA A 129 -7.65 -9.71 13.88
C ALA A 129 -6.68 -10.43 14.83
N ARG A 130 -5.44 -10.70 14.41
CA ARG A 130 -4.39 -11.35 15.22
C ARG A 130 -3.80 -10.38 16.25
N ALA A 131 -3.50 -9.15 15.86
CA ALA A 131 -3.07 -8.12 16.81
C ALA A 131 -4.18 -7.81 17.83
N GLN A 132 -5.43 -7.80 17.37
CA GLN A 132 -6.64 -7.56 18.15
C GLN A 132 -7.06 -8.67 19.13
N GLN A 133 -6.39 -9.83 19.10
CA GLN A 133 -6.47 -10.86 20.14
C GLN A 133 -5.53 -10.56 21.32
N LEU A 134 -4.46 -9.79 21.09
CA LEU A 134 -3.49 -9.41 22.13
C LEU A 134 -3.88 -8.06 22.76
N SER A 135 -4.18 -7.05 21.94
CA SER A 135 -4.47 -5.69 22.38
C SER A 135 -5.55 -5.05 21.52
N ARG A 136 -6.39 -4.18 22.10
CA ARG A 136 -7.36 -3.36 21.35
C ARG A 136 -7.10 -1.85 21.46
N GLY A 137 -5.99 -1.44 22.08
CA GLY A 137 -5.67 -0.02 22.30
C GLY A 137 -6.36 0.61 23.53
N ALA A 138 -6.98 -0.20 24.39
CA ALA A 138 -7.67 0.28 25.58
C ALA A 138 -6.73 1.07 26.52
N GLY A 139 -7.22 2.19 27.04
CA GLY A 139 -6.46 3.10 27.90
C GLY A 139 -5.54 4.09 27.15
N VAL A 140 -5.39 3.96 25.83
CA VAL A 140 -4.57 4.88 25.02
C VAL A 140 -5.45 5.92 24.33
N THR A 141 -5.05 7.20 24.43
CA THR A 141 -5.56 8.30 23.61
C THR A 141 -4.61 8.55 22.45
N VAL A 142 -5.12 8.51 21.23
CA VAL A 142 -4.45 8.91 20.00
C VAL A 142 -5.02 10.25 19.55
N ALA A 143 -4.17 11.26 19.37
CA ALA A 143 -4.60 12.50 18.74
C ALA A 143 -4.53 12.40 17.22
N VAL A 144 -5.46 13.06 16.53
CA VAL A 144 -5.51 13.18 15.07
C VAL A 144 -5.43 14.67 14.73
N VAL A 145 -4.31 15.11 14.18
CA VAL A 145 -4.03 16.50 13.79
C VAL A 145 -4.33 16.68 12.30
N ASP A 146 -5.59 16.97 11.98
CA ASP A 146 -6.11 16.93 10.60
C ASP A 146 -7.28 17.93 10.39
N THR A 147 -8.30 17.60 9.59
CA THR A 147 -9.45 18.46 9.25
C THR A 147 -10.52 18.56 10.33
N GLY A 148 -10.21 18.11 11.55
CA GLY A 148 -11.17 17.82 12.63
C GLY A 148 -11.73 16.39 12.53
N VAL A 149 -12.43 15.94 13.57
CA VAL A 149 -13.06 14.61 13.62
C VAL A 149 -14.50 14.79 14.07
N SER A 150 -15.46 14.23 13.32
CA SER A 150 -16.88 14.23 13.67
C SER A 150 -17.17 13.25 14.81
N PRO A 151 -17.59 13.71 16.01
CA PRO A 151 -18.00 12.81 17.11
C PRO A 151 -19.33 12.09 16.80
N GLY A 152 -20.07 12.56 15.80
CA GLY A 152 -21.33 11.97 15.32
C GLY A 152 -21.15 10.79 14.36
N ALA A 153 -19.91 10.45 13.97
CA ALA A 153 -19.63 9.27 13.16
C ALA A 153 -19.94 7.98 13.95
N PRO A 154 -20.91 7.13 13.54
CA PRO A 154 -21.41 6.02 14.36
C PRO A 154 -20.33 5.01 14.80
N ALA A 155 -19.31 4.80 13.96
CA ALA A 155 -18.19 3.89 14.26
C ALA A 155 -17.22 4.43 15.34
N LEU A 156 -17.28 5.72 15.66
CA LEU A 156 -16.45 6.39 16.67
C LEU A 156 -17.27 6.84 17.90
N ALA A 157 -18.54 6.42 17.99
CA ALA A 157 -19.44 6.80 19.08
C ALA A 157 -18.81 6.53 20.47
N GLY A 158 -18.85 7.55 21.34
CA GLY A 158 -18.29 7.49 22.70
C GLY A 158 -16.76 7.46 22.80
N ARG A 159 -16.02 7.59 21.69
CA ARG A 159 -14.54 7.51 21.64
C ARG A 159 -13.85 8.82 21.29
N VAL A 160 -14.53 9.76 20.62
CA VAL A 160 -13.97 11.06 20.23
C VAL A 160 -14.12 12.08 21.35
N THR A 161 -13.02 12.72 21.73
CA THR A 161 -12.99 13.99 22.46
C THR A 161 -12.53 15.07 21.46
N ALA A 162 -13.24 16.19 21.40
CA ALA A 162 -12.98 17.23 20.41
C ALA A 162 -13.42 18.61 20.94
N ASN A 163 -12.57 19.62 20.76
CA ASN A 163 -12.83 20.98 21.26
C ASN A 163 -13.06 21.97 20.11
N GLY A 164 -14.00 22.91 20.29
CA GLY A 164 -14.28 23.97 19.32
C GLY A 164 -14.49 23.46 17.88
N ASP A 165 -13.76 24.03 16.93
CA ASP A 165 -13.85 23.65 15.52
C ASP A 165 -13.16 22.33 15.15
N ALA A 166 -12.46 21.66 16.08
CA ALA A 166 -11.97 20.29 15.84
C ALA A 166 -13.08 19.24 15.91
N ALA A 167 -14.23 19.56 16.54
CA ALA A 167 -15.42 18.70 16.59
C ALA A 167 -16.29 18.74 15.31
N LYS A 168 -15.88 19.55 14.32
CA LYS A 168 -16.52 19.68 13.01
C LYS A 168 -15.55 19.10 11.98
N ASP A 169 -16.05 18.31 11.03
CA ASP A 169 -15.24 17.83 9.92
C ASP A 169 -16.02 17.95 8.61
N CYS A 170 -15.89 19.10 7.96
CA CYS A 170 -16.56 19.41 6.70
C CYS A 170 -15.91 18.66 5.51
N VAL A 171 -14.60 18.43 5.58
CA VAL A 171 -13.82 17.73 4.57
C VAL A 171 -14.06 16.21 4.65
N GLY A 172 -14.17 15.67 5.87
CA GLY A 172 -14.37 14.25 6.13
C GLY A 172 -13.07 13.46 6.32
N HIS A 173 -11.92 14.09 6.10
CA HIS A 173 -10.62 13.44 6.09
C HIS A 173 -10.19 12.99 7.49
N GLY A 174 -10.19 13.90 8.47
CA GLY A 174 -9.79 13.57 9.84
C GLY A 174 -10.71 12.54 10.49
N THR A 175 -12.00 12.50 10.12
CA THR A 175 -12.90 11.41 10.54
C THR A 175 -12.57 10.07 9.88
N PHE A 176 -12.13 10.07 8.61
CA PHE A 176 -11.64 8.86 7.94
C PHE A 176 -10.36 8.34 8.63
N ILE A 177 -9.39 9.22 8.90
CA ILE A 177 -8.14 8.94 9.62
C ILE A 177 -8.42 8.38 11.03
N ALA A 178 -9.27 9.05 11.81
CA ALA A 178 -9.74 8.57 13.11
C ALA A 178 -10.46 7.21 13.00
N GLY A 179 -11.14 6.94 11.88
CA GLY A 179 -11.73 5.65 11.57
C GLY A 179 -10.70 4.54 11.36
N VAL A 180 -9.63 4.79 10.58
CA VAL A 180 -8.51 3.85 10.40
C VAL A 180 -7.84 3.54 11.75
N ILE A 181 -7.73 4.52 12.64
CA ILE A 181 -7.18 4.34 13.99
C ILE A 181 -8.13 3.54 14.89
N ALA A 182 -9.39 3.96 15.04
CA ALA A 182 -10.24 3.54 16.17
C ALA A 182 -11.70 3.13 15.84
N ALA A 183 -12.09 2.98 14.56
CA ALA A 183 -13.45 2.57 14.21
C ALA A 183 -13.85 1.22 14.83
N ALA A 184 -14.96 1.21 15.56
CA ALA A 184 -15.66 -0.01 15.95
C ALA A 184 -16.58 -0.49 14.81
N PRO A 185 -16.76 -1.81 14.64
CA PRO A 185 -17.78 -2.38 13.75
C PRO A 185 -19.19 -1.84 14.02
N VAL A 186 -19.90 -1.45 12.96
CA VAL A 186 -21.28 -0.93 13.02
C VAL A 186 -22.21 -1.86 12.24
N GLY A 187 -23.39 -2.17 12.79
CA GLY A 187 -24.46 -2.89 12.08
C GLY A 187 -24.10 -4.28 11.56
N GLY A 188 -23.12 -4.96 12.19
CA GLY A 188 -22.59 -6.25 11.73
C GLY A 188 -21.63 -6.15 10.54
N GLY A 189 -21.24 -4.95 10.11
CA GLY A 189 -20.19 -4.75 9.11
C GLY A 189 -18.81 -5.17 9.60
N ALA A 190 -17.95 -5.62 8.70
CA ALA A 190 -16.64 -6.20 9.03
C ALA A 190 -15.47 -5.20 9.05
N LEU A 191 -15.73 -3.89 8.89
CA LEU A 191 -14.72 -2.86 9.03
C LEU A 191 -14.44 -2.55 10.51
N THR A 192 -13.15 -2.46 10.84
CA THR A 192 -12.65 -1.93 12.11
C THR A 192 -11.39 -1.10 11.83
N GLY A 193 -11.11 -0.14 12.69
CA GLY A 193 -9.78 0.48 12.80
C GLY A 193 -8.79 -0.45 13.50
N VAL A 194 -7.52 -0.06 13.56
CA VAL A 194 -6.44 -0.85 14.16
C VAL A 194 -6.66 -1.06 15.66
N ALA A 195 -7.00 0.01 16.39
CA ALA A 195 -7.13 0.09 17.84
C ALA A 195 -8.55 0.52 18.27
N PRO A 196 -9.59 -0.32 18.09
CA PRO A 196 -11.00 0.05 18.30
C PRO A 196 -11.42 0.22 19.78
N GLY A 197 -10.50 0.00 20.72
CA GLY A 197 -10.62 0.33 22.14
C GLY A 197 -9.87 1.60 22.56
N ALA A 198 -9.11 2.22 21.66
CA ALA A 198 -8.46 3.51 21.91
C ALA A 198 -9.48 4.67 21.91
N ARG A 199 -9.08 5.80 22.49
CA ARG A 199 -9.78 7.08 22.37
C ARG A 199 -9.14 7.93 21.29
N VAL A 200 -9.95 8.73 20.62
CA VAL A 200 -9.50 9.72 19.63
C VAL A 200 -9.60 11.11 20.25
N LEU A 201 -8.52 11.87 20.24
CA LEU A 201 -8.54 13.30 20.47
C LEU A 201 -8.50 14.00 19.11
N ALA A 202 -9.50 14.81 18.80
CA ALA A 202 -9.55 15.57 17.56
C ALA A 202 -8.84 16.91 17.72
N GLU A 203 -7.84 17.17 16.88
CA GLU A 203 -7.16 18.46 16.82
C GLU A 203 -7.13 18.97 15.37
N ARG A 204 -7.23 20.29 15.19
CA ARG A 204 -7.33 20.91 13.85
C ARG A 204 -5.98 21.43 13.38
N GLY A 205 -5.34 20.69 12.46
CA GLY A 205 -4.13 21.13 11.76
C GLY A 205 -4.40 22.06 10.57
N THR A 206 -5.65 22.13 10.08
CA THR A 206 -6.02 22.80 8.83
C THR A 206 -6.92 24.02 9.01
N ASP A 207 -7.21 24.75 7.93
CA ASP A 207 -8.42 25.58 7.84
C ASP A 207 -9.70 24.73 7.64
N ALA A 208 -10.82 25.37 7.34
CA ALA A 208 -12.12 24.71 7.11
C ALA A 208 -12.20 23.92 5.78
N THR A 209 -11.29 24.19 4.83
CA THR A 209 -11.20 23.52 3.52
C THR A 209 -10.15 22.41 3.47
N GLY A 210 -9.35 22.24 4.52
CA GLY A 210 -8.32 21.19 4.61
C GLY A 210 -6.91 21.63 4.19
N VAL A 211 -6.66 22.93 4.03
CA VAL A 211 -5.29 23.43 3.82
C VAL A 211 -4.56 23.43 5.18
N PRO A 212 -3.47 22.66 5.34
CA PRO A 212 -2.71 22.63 6.58
C PRO A 212 -1.91 23.92 6.76
N ASP A 213 -1.72 24.35 8.01
CA ASP A 213 -0.84 25.46 8.35
C ASP A 213 0.19 25.02 9.41
N ALA A 214 1.45 25.45 9.26
CA ALA A 214 2.52 25.06 10.17
C ALA A 214 2.32 25.62 11.59
N GLY A 215 1.67 26.79 11.74
CA GLY A 215 1.29 27.33 13.05
C GLY A 215 0.20 26.51 13.72
N ARG A 216 -0.88 26.18 12.99
CA ARG A 216 -1.97 25.31 13.47
C ARG A 216 -1.47 23.92 13.84
N VAL A 217 -0.69 23.26 12.98
CA VAL A 217 -0.13 21.93 13.27
C VAL A 217 0.76 21.96 14.51
N ALA A 218 1.62 22.98 14.66
CA ALA A 218 2.44 23.15 15.88
C ALA A 218 1.60 23.36 17.15
N ALA A 219 0.53 24.16 17.08
CA ALA A 219 -0.39 24.37 18.20
C ALA A 219 -1.19 23.11 18.55
N ALA A 220 -1.67 22.39 17.53
CA ALA A 220 -2.41 21.13 17.67
C ALA A 220 -1.57 20.00 18.28
N ILE A 221 -0.29 19.88 17.90
CA ILE A 221 0.64 18.93 18.54
C ILE A 221 0.80 19.25 20.04
N ARG A 222 0.92 20.53 20.41
CA ARG A 222 1.02 20.94 21.82
C ARG A 222 -0.28 20.66 22.59
N ALA A 223 -1.43 21.06 22.05
CA ALA A 223 -2.74 20.79 22.64
C ALA A 223 -2.98 19.28 22.86
N ALA A 224 -2.56 18.44 21.91
CA ALA A 224 -2.61 16.99 22.05
C ALA A 224 -1.76 16.43 23.21
N VAL A 225 -0.55 16.96 23.40
CA VAL A 225 0.33 16.62 24.54
C VAL A 225 -0.32 17.07 25.86
N ASP A 226 -0.81 18.31 25.92
CA ASP A 226 -1.42 18.91 27.12
C ASP A 226 -2.72 18.18 27.53
N ALA A 227 -3.49 17.70 26.56
CA ALA A 227 -4.67 16.86 26.76
C ALA A 227 -4.35 15.37 27.04
N GLY A 228 -3.07 15.00 27.15
CA GLY A 228 -2.64 13.67 27.58
C GLY A 228 -2.65 12.57 26.52
N ALA A 229 -2.61 12.92 25.22
CA ALA A 229 -2.40 11.94 24.17
C ALA A 229 -1.06 11.20 24.35
N LYS A 230 -0.99 9.94 23.90
CA LYS A 230 0.25 9.11 23.95
C LYS A 230 0.81 8.76 22.59
N VAL A 231 0.00 8.95 21.56
CA VAL A 231 0.35 8.94 20.14
C VAL A 231 -0.32 10.14 19.49
N ILE A 232 0.34 10.80 18.56
CA ILE A 232 -0.22 11.87 17.72
C ILE A 232 -0.01 11.45 16.28
N ASP A 233 -1.10 11.27 15.52
CA ASP A 233 -1.04 11.23 14.06
C ASP A 233 -1.03 12.67 13.52
N VAL A 234 -0.05 12.98 12.67
CA VAL A 234 0.04 14.21 11.89
C VAL A 234 0.01 13.83 10.41
N SER A 235 -1.22 13.67 9.90
CA SER A 235 -1.52 13.39 8.50
C SER A 235 -1.04 14.48 7.52
N ALA A 236 -0.70 15.69 7.99
CA ALA A 236 -0.25 16.79 7.15
C ALA A 236 1.27 16.80 6.91
N ALA A 237 1.70 16.54 5.66
CA ALA A 237 3.06 16.73 5.19
C ALA A 237 3.31 18.18 4.72
N LEU A 238 3.98 18.99 5.55
CA LEU A 238 4.32 20.39 5.28
C LEU A 238 5.68 20.51 4.55
N PRO A 239 5.87 21.53 3.69
CA PRO A 239 7.03 21.64 2.80
C PRO A 239 8.36 22.04 3.47
N ALA A 240 8.33 22.48 4.74
CA ALA A 240 9.50 22.98 5.44
C ALA A 240 9.34 22.94 6.97
N ALA A 241 10.47 22.95 7.68
CA ALA A 241 10.53 23.21 9.12
C ALA A 241 10.05 24.63 9.45
N THR A 242 9.46 24.80 10.63
CA THR A 242 9.33 26.11 11.28
C THR A 242 9.75 25.99 12.74
N ALA A 243 10.26 27.05 13.35
CA ALA A 243 10.67 27.02 14.76
C ALA A 243 9.52 26.60 15.71
N ALA A 244 8.28 26.97 15.37
CA ALA A 244 7.09 26.53 16.10
C ALA A 244 6.87 25.01 15.97
N LEU A 245 6.97 24.46 14.76
CA LEU A 245 6.73 23.05 14.49
C LEU A 245 7.83 22.15 15.07
N THR A 246 9.10 22.53 14.91
CA THR A 246 10.23 21.83 15.56
C THR A 246 10.05 21.83 17.08
N SER A 247 9.80 23.00 17.68
CA SER A 247 9.58 23.11 19.13
C SER A 247 8.34 22.37 19.64
N ALA A 248 7.32 22.15 18.80
CA ALA A 248 6.16 21.32 19.15
C ALA A 248 6.48 19.82 19.12
N VAL A 249 7.30 19.35 18.16
CA VAL A 249 7.82 17.98 18.14
C VAL A 249 8.74 17.73 19.34
N ASP A 250 9.67 18.65 19.64
CA ASP A 250 10.54 18.57 20.81
C ASP A 250 9.74 18.47 22.11
N TYR A 251 8.61 19.18 22.18
CA TYR A 251 7.69 19.16 23.32
C TYR A 251 6.99 17.80 23.49
N ALA A 252 6.49 17.21 22.39
CA ALA A 252 5.90 15.88 22.40
C ALA A 252 6.93 14.81 22.82
N ALA A 253 8.15 14.87 22.29
CA ALA A 253 9.24 13.96 22.67
C ALA A 253 9.60 14.09 24.16
N GLY A 254 9.67 15.32 24.68
CA GLY A 254 9.94 15.59 26.11
C GLY A 254 8.84 15.14 27.07
N HIS A 255 7.63 14.87 26.58
CA HIS A 255 6.45 14.47 27.37
C HIS A 255 6.08 12.97 27.21
N ASP A 256 6.96 12.18 26.60
CA ASP A 256 6.71 10.77 26.22
C ASP A 256 5.46 10.62 25.32
N VAL A 257 5.38 11.41 24.25
CA VAL A 257 4.31 11.32 23.25
C VAL A 257 4.91 10.99 21.89
N LEU A 258 4.49 9.88 21.29
CA LEU A 258 5.00 9.46 19.98
C LEU A 258 4.27 10.21 18.88
N VAL A 259 4.99 11.02 18.10
CA VAL A 259 4.46 11.60 16.87
C VAL A 259 4.70 10.62 15.72
N VAL A 260 3.63 10.32 14.97
CA VAL A 260 3.65 9.55 13.72
C VAL A 260 3.15 10.50 12.62
N ALA A 261 3.82 10.54 11.46
CA ALA A 261 3.49 11.53 10.45
C ALA A 261 3.62 11.02 9.01
N ALA A 262 2.77 11.57 8.13
CA ALA A 262 2.84 11.37 6.70
C ALA A 262 4.18 11.90 6.15
N ALA A 263 5.00 11.02 5.56
CA ALA A 263 6.32 11.37 5.05
C ALA A 263 6.28 12.19 3.75
N VAL A 264 5.14 12.20 3.05
CA VAL A 264 4.90 12.95 1.80
C VAL A 264 3.43 13.39 1.72
N PRO A 265 3.08 14.37 0.85
CA PRO A 265 1.69 14.76 0.62
C PRO A 265 0.89 13.70 -0.15
N ASP A 266 -0.41 13.60 0.15
CA ASP A 266 -1.32 12.59 -0.43
C ASP A 266 -1.61 12.76 -1.93
N SER A 267 -1.26 13.91 -2.52
CA SER A 267 -1.30 14.14 -3.96
C SER A 267 -0.02 14.80 -4.47
N ALA A 268 0.42 14.42 -5.68
CA ALA A 268 1.57 15.03 -6.33
C ALA A 268 1.38 16.54 -6.56
N ASP A 269 0.14 17.00 -6.81
CA ASP A 269 -0.18 18.43 -6.92
C ASP A 269 0.13 19.20 -5.63
N SER A 270 0.07 18.53 -4.47
CA SER A 270 0.42 19.10 -3.16
C SER A 270 1.92 19.02 -2.84
N ALA A 271 2.72 18.35 -3.68
CA ALA A 271 4.16 18.19 -3.49
C ALA A 271 5.00 19.32 -4.09
N GLY A 272 4.41 20.25 -4.85
CA GLY A 272 5.15 21.23 -5.64
C GLY A 272 5.55 20.69 -7.02
N GLN A 273 6.28 21.49 -7.81
CA GLN A 273 6.50 21.21 -9.23
C GLN A 273 7.97 21.47 -9.63
N GLY A 274 8.59 20.54 -10.35
CA GLY A 274 10.00 20.61 -10.75
C GLY A 274 10.96 20.63 -9.54
N ASP A 275 12.06 21.38 -9.65
CA ASP A 275 13.08 21.49 -8.58
C ASP A 275 12.57 22.13 -7.27
N SER A 276 11.32 22.61 -7.24
CA SER A 276 10.69 23.16 -6.04
C SER A 276 10.07 22.10 -5.10
N VAL A 277 10.02 20.83 -5.51
CA VAL A 277 9.49 19.73 -4.67
C VAL A 277 10.33 19.59 -3.40
N PRO A 278 9.75 19.74 -2.20
CA PRO A 278 10.46 19.52 -0.94
C PRO A 278 10.95 18.08 -0.85
N LYS A 279 12.22 17.92 -0.51
CA LYS A 279 12.81 16.59 -0.27
C LYS A 279 12.54 16.10 1.15
N ALA A 280 12.37 17.01 2.11
CA ALA A 280 12.10 16.71 3.52
C ALA A 280 10.77 17.35 3.95
N TYR A 281 9.73 16.55 4.14
CA TYR A 281 8.43 17.02 4.65
C TYR A 281 8.36 17.00 6.16
N TRP A 282 7.66 17.96 6.76
CA TRP A 282 7.56 18.16 8.20
C TRP A 282 6.13 17.93 8.71
N PRO A 283 5.92 17.38 9.92
CA PRO A 283 6.95 17.04 10.91
C PRO A 283 7.69 15.72 10.67
N ALA A 284 7.36 14.93 9.64
CA ALA A 284 7.93 13.60 9.43
C ALA A 284 9.47 13.53 9.40
N ALA A 285 10.15 14.52 8.82
CA ALA A 285 11.61 14.61 8.78
C ALA A 285 12.26 15.15 10.09
N ALA A 286 11.48 15.38 11.16
CA ALA A 286 11.99 15.84 12.44
C ALA A 286 12.55 14.66 13.27
N PRO A 287 13.70 14.81 13.96
CA PRO A 287 14.26 13.74 14.79
C PRO A 287 13.27 13.25 15.85
N GLY A 288 13.05 11.93 15.91
CA GLY A 288 12.15 11.29 16.87
C GLY A 288 10.69 11.20 16.45
N VAL A 289 10.31 11.75 15.28
CA VAL A 289 9.03 11.46 14.63
C VAL A 289 9.15 10.14 13.85
N LEU A 290 8.09 9.32 13.88
CA LEU A 290 8.02 8.10 13.10
C LEU A 290 7.38 8.40 11.73
N SER A 291 8.19 8.40 10.68
CA SER A 291 7.78 8.80 9.33
C SER A 291 7.20 7.63 8.54
N VAL A 292 6.10 7.87 7.82
CA VAL A 292 5.33 6.81 7.14
C VAL A 292 5.02 7.14 5.68
N VAL A 293 5.25 6.19 4.78
CA VAL A 293 4.80 6.24 3.37
C VAL A 293 3.65 5.29 3.08
N ASP A 294 2.86 5.65 2.06
CA ASP A 294 1.78 4.86 1.49
C ASP A 294 2.28 3.71 0.61
N VAL A 295 1.56 2.59 0.67
CA VAL A 295 1.60 1.52 -0.33
C VAL A 295 0.19 1.05 -0.71
N ASP A 296 0.08 0.44 -1.89
CA ASP A 296 -1.12 -0.18 -2.42
C ASP A 296 -1.28 -1.67 -2.01
N VAL A 297 -2.28 -2.34 -2.61
CA VAL A 297 -2.57 -3.76 -2.37
C VAL A 297 -1.45 -4.72 -2.81
N THR A 298 -0.55 -4.29 -3.69
CA THR A 298 0.64 -5.05 -4.10
C THR A 298 1.84 -4.82 -3.17
N GLY A 299 1.77 -3.80 -2.31
CA GLY A 299 2.90 -3.30 -1.51
C GLY A 299 3.81 -2.33 -2.26
N ALA A 300 3.38 -1.82 -3.41
CA ALA A 300 4.10 -0.82 -4.18
C ALA A 300 3.62 0.60 -3.84
N ARG A 301 4.48 1.60 -4.09
CA ARG A 301 4.09 3.02 -4.08
C ARG A 301 3.51 3.40 -5.44
N ALA A 302 2.66 4.42 -5.49
CA ALA A 302 2.13 4.92 -6.76
C ALA A 302 3.26 5.43 -7.69
N SER A 303 3.14 5.17 -8.99
CA SER A 303 4.15 5.65 -9.96
C SER A 303 4.20 7.18 -9.98
N GLY A 304 5.38 7.75 -9.74
CA GLY A 304 5.56 9.20 -9.60
C GLY A 304 5.16 9.78 -8.24
N ALA A 305 4.89 8.95 -7.22
CA ALA A 305 4.79 9.42 -5.84
C ALA A 305 6.10 10.12 -5.42
N PRO A 306 6.06 11.20 -4.61
CA PRO A 306 7.27 11.80 -4.07
C PRO A 306 8.02 10.79 -3.19
N GLU A 307 9.34 10.74 -3.27
CA GLU A 307 10.18 9.94 -2.37
C GLU A 307 10.81 10.85 -1.30
N PRO A 308 10.60 10.57 0.00
CA PRO A 308 11.11 11.41 1.07
C PRO A 308 12.63 11.26 1.25
N THR A 309 13.27 12.33 1.72
CA THR A 309 14.67 12.41 2.12
C THR A 309 14.75 13.05 3.52
N PRO A 310 15.11 12.31 4.59
CA PRO A 310 15.49 10.90 4.60
C PRO A 310 14.35 9.98 4.14
N ALA A 311 14.71 8.76 3.70
CA ALA A 311 13.73 7.73 3.41
C ALA A 311 12.92 7.42 4.69
N ALA A 312 11.63 7.11 4.52
CA ALA A 312 10.73 6.92 5.65
C ALA A 312 11.07 5.68 6.49
N ASP A 313 10.70 5.71 7.77
CA ASP A 313 10.94 4.61 8.71
C ASP A 313 10.05 3.39 8.42
N LEU A 314 8.80 3.64 8.01
CA LEU A 314 7.78 2.61 7.82
C LEU A 314 6.93 2.84 6.57
N SER A 315 6.36 1.75 6.06
CA SER A 315 5.27 1.76 5.08
C SER A 315 4.00 1.12 5.64
N ALA A 316 2.84 1.58 5.17
CA ALA A 316 1.54 1.01 5.53
C ALA A 316 0.52 1.19 4.39
N PRO A 317 -0.58 0.40 4.38
CA PRO A 317 -1.68 0.58 3.44
C PRO A 317 -2.16 2.02 3.38
N GLY A 318 -1.99 2.66 2.22
CA GLY A 318 -2.34 4.06 2.00
C GLY A 318 -3.17 4.29 0.74
N GLN A 319 -3.14 3.40 -0.25
CA GLN A 319 -3.86 3.57 -1.52
C GLN A 319 -5.07 2.62 -1.63
N GLY A 320 -6.25 3.14 -1.94
CA GLY A 320 -7.48 2.35 -2.08
C GLY A 320 -7.96 1.72 -0.77
N VAL A 321 -7.74 2.39 0.36
CA VAL A 321 -8.13 1.90 1.70
C VAL A 321 -9.62 2.18 1.94
N THR A 322 -10.37 1.21 2.47
CA THR A 322 -11.76 1.45 2.89
C THR A 322 -11.81 2.01 4.31
N GLY A 323 -12.57 3.09 4.51
CA GLY A 323 -12.81 3.74 5.80
C GLY A 323 -14.22 4.32 5.94
N ILE A 324 -14.44 5.09 7.00
CA ILE A 324 -15.73 5.73 7.35
C ILE A 324 -15.77 7.19 6.88
N GLY A 325 -16.95 7.80 6.85
CA GLY A 325 -17.11 9.24 6.61
C GLY A 325 -17.45 10.06 7.86
N PRO A 326 -17.56 11.40 7.73
CA PRO A 326 -17.94 12.31 8.82
C PRO A 326 -19.39 12.15 9.30
N SER A 327 -20.24 11.44 8.54
CA SER A 327 -21.64 11.17 8.89
C SER A 327 -22.18 9.93 8.18
N GLY A 328 -23.25 9.34 8.74
CA GLY A 328 -23.88 8.12 8.23
C GLY A 328 -23.09 6.84 8.55
N THR A 329 -23.59 5.70 8.05
CA THR A 329 -22.98 4.37 8.22
C THR A 329 -22.27 3.85 6.97
N GLY A 330 -22.32 4.60 5.87
CA GLY A 330 -21.64 4.25 4.63
C GLY A 330 -20.13 4.49 4.67
N HIS A 331 -19.47 3.87 3.71
CA HIS A 331 -18.02 3.75 3.62
C HIS A 331 -17.46 4.55 2.43
N PHE A 332 -16.18 4.88 2.53
CA PHE A 332 -15.41 5.68 1.59
C PHE A 332 -14.12 4.96 1.22
N LEU A 333 -13.49 5.37 0.13
CA LEU A 333 -12.08 5.09 -0.17
C LEU A 333 -11.20 6.26 0.24
N GLY A 334 -10.04 5.98 0.84
CA GLY A 334 -8.99 6.95 1.14
C GLY A 334 -7.69 6.58 0.44
N ASN A 335 -6.94 7.61 0.06
CA ASN A 335 -5.67 7.54 -0.67
C ASN A 335 -4.70 8.52 -0.03
N GLY A 336 -3.51 8.09 0.40
CA GLY A 336 -2.50 8.99 0.96
C GLY A 336 -1.51 8.35 1.94
N ALA A 337 -0.44 9.09 2.23
CA ALA A 337 0.50 8.78 3.30
C ALA A 337 -0.06 9.15 4.68
N SER A 338 -1.04 10.07 4.74
CA SER A 338 -1.91 10.29 5.91
C SER A 338 -2.65 9.02 6.34
N VAL A 339 -3.30 8.36 5.39
CA VAL A 339 -4.00 7.08 5.60
C VAL A 339 -3.03 6.00 6.09
N ALA A 340 -1.79 6.01 5.58
CA ALA A 340 -0.73 5.11 6.02
C ALA A 340 -0.24 5.43 7.45
N SER A 341 -0.02 6.70 7.80
CA SER A 341 0.39 7.10 9.15
C SER A 341 -0.68 6.73 10.19
N ALA A 342 -1.96 6.82 9.83
CA ALA A 342 -3.08 6.39 10.66
C ALA A 342 -3.01 4.90 11.08
N PHE A 343 -2.61 4.00 10.18
CA PHE A 343 -2.39 2.58 10.51
C PHE A 343 -1.23 2.40 11.50
N VAL A 344 -0.15 3.15 11.34
CA VAL A 344 1.02 3.10 12.23
C VAL A 344 0.70 3.71 13.60
N ALA A 345 -0.01 4.83 13.66
CA ALA A 345 -0.48 5.47 14.88
C ALA A 345 -1.45 4.56 15.67
N GLY A 346 -2.40 3.92 14.99
CA GLY A 346 -3.24 2.89 15.58
C GLY A 346 -2.43 1.68 16.09
N THR A 347 -1.37 1.29 15.38
CA THR A 347 -0.49 0.20 15.83
C THR A 347 0.32 0.58 17.07
N ALA A 348 0.85 1.81 17.13
CA ALA A 348 1.50 2.34 18.31
C ALA A 348 0.56 2.36 19.53
N ALA A 349 -0.74 2.61 19.33
CA ALA A 349 -1.75 2.53 20.37
C ALA A 349 -2.01 1.08 20.84
N LEU A 350 -1.98 0.09 19.94
CA LEU A 350 -2.02 -1.32 20.34
C LEU A 350 -0.81 -1.69 21.21
N VAL A 351 0.39 -1.24 20.81
CA VAL A 351 1.64 -1.49 21.54
C VAL A 351 1.60 -0.84 22.93
N ARG A 352 1.31 0.46 23.05
CA ARG A 352 1.24 1.17 24.34
C ARG A 352 0.13 0.66 25.27
N SER A 353 -0.93 0.04 24.73
CA SER A 353 -1.99 -0.58 25.53
C SER A 353 -1.59 -1.94 26.11
N TYR A 354 -0.64 -2.64 25.46
CA TYR A 354 -0.14 -3.95 25.90
C TYR A 354 1.16 -3.86 26.73
N HIS A 355 2.05 -2.95 26.34
CA HIS A 355 3.34 -2.65 26.97
C HIS A 355 3.34 -1.18 27.44
N PRO A 356 2.56 -0.82 28.48
CA PRO A 356 2.40 0.56 28.94
C PRO A 356 3.67 1.17 29.57
N GLU A 357 4.67 0.35 29.87
CA GLU A 357 5.98 0.75 30.38
C GLU A 357 6.96 1.23 29.29
N LEU A 358 6.64 1.04 28.01
CA LEU A 358 7.51 1.48 26.91
C LEU A 358 7.34 2.98 26.61
N THR A 359 8.48 3.67 26.57
CA THR A 359 8.59 5.06 26.09
C THR A 359 8.28 5.17 24.60
N ALA A 360 7.95 6.39 24.14
CA ALA A 360 7.70 6.72 22.73
C ALA A 360 8.83 6.22 21.81
N ALA A 361 10.09 6.41 22.22
CA ALA A 361 11.27 5.95 21.47
C ALA A 361 11.36 4.42 21.41
N GLN A 362 11.05 3.71 22.50
CA GLN A 362 11.01 2.25 22.52
C GLN A 362 9.85 1.69 21.68
N VAL A 363 8.69 2.36 21.68
CA VAL A 363 7.55 2.01 20.81
C VAL A 363 7.91 2.19 19.34
N ALA A 364 8.55 3.31 18.96
CA ALA A 364 9.03 3.55 17.60
C ALA A 364 10.07 2.48 17.16
N GLN A 365 11.09 2.23 17.98
CA GLN A 365 12.09 1.18 17.72
C GLN A 365 11.44 -0.20 17.59
N ARG A 366 10.44 -0.51 18.41
CA ARG A 366 9.70 -1.79 18.39
C ARG A 366 8.87 -1.96 17.14
N LEU A 367 8.20 -0.91 16.66
CA LEU A 367 7.46 -0.91 15.39
C LEU A 367 8.40 -1.17 14.21
N ILE A 368 9.55 -0.49 14.15
CA ILE A 368 10.56 -0.68 13.10
C ILE A 368 11.19 -2.09 13.17
N ALA A 369 11.61 -2.54 14.36
CA ALA A 369 12.29 -3.83 14.54
C ALA A 369 11.41 -5.06 14.31
N THR A 370 10.08 -4.89 14.28
CA THR A 370 9.10 -5.96 14.01
C THR A 370 8.47 -5.86 12.62
N ALA A 371 8.78 -4.82 11.85
CA ALA A 371 8.20 -4.60 10.53
C ALA A 371 8.58 -5.71 9.52
N TYR A 372 7.66 -6.01 8.61
CA TYR A 372 7.89 -6.89 7.47
C TYR A 372 8.96 -6.29 6.54
N PRO A 373 10.03 -7.01 6.21
CA PRO A 373 11.06 -6.54 5.27
C PRO A 373 10.46 -6.19 3.90
N ALA A 374 10.75 -4.97 3.46
CA ALA A 374 10.36 -4.38 2.16
C ALA A 374 11.32 -3.22 1.84
N ALA A 375 11.16 -2.54 0.70
CA ALA A 375 12.00 -1.39 0.33
C ALA A 375 11.93 -0.25 1.36
N VAL A 376 10.74 0.00 1.92
CA VAL A 376 10.54 0.67 3.21
C VAL A 376 9.79 -0.32 4.12
N PRO A 377 10.28 -0.66 5.32
CA PRO A 377 9.73 -1.75 6.14
C PRO A 377 8.23 -1.58 6.42
N ARG A 378 7.42 -2.60 6.14
CA ARG A 378 5.95 -2.50 6.29
C ARG A 378 5.52 -2.86 7.71
N VAL A 379 4.72 -2.02 8.35
CA VAL A 379 4.25 -2.25 9.73
C VAL A 379 3.59 -3.64 9.89
N ASP A 380 3.95 -4.36 10.96
CA ASP A 380 3.29 -5.60 11.40
C ASP A 380 2.64 -5.37 12.78
N PRO A 381 1.32 -5.17 12.86
CA PRO A 381 0.65 -4.97 14.14
C PRO A 381 0.68 -6.19 15.06
N ALA A 382 0.76 -7.41 14.52
CA ALA A 382 0.82 -8.63 15.32
C ALA A 382 2.24 -8.86 15.87
N GLY A 383 3.26 -8.63 15.04
CA GLY A 383 4.66 -8.60 15.44
C GLY A 383 4.94 -7.51 16.48
N ALA A 384 4.52 -6.26 16.21
CA ALA A 384 4.72 -5.12 17.09
C ALA A 384 4.12 -5.34 18.49
N VAL A 385 2.94 -5.95 18.60
CA VAL A 385 2.37 -6.28 19.92
C VAL A 385 3.04 -7.52 20.52
N GLY A 386 3.19 -8.62 19.77
CA GLY A 386 3.57 -9.93 20.31
C GLY A 386 5.06 -10.27 20.43
N ALA A 387 5.97 -9.55 19.77
CA ALA A 387 7.38 -9.96 19.70
C ALA A 387 8.14 -9.79 21.02
N VAL A 388 8.99 -10.76 21.36
CA VAL A 388 10.01 -10.64 22.42
C VAL A 388 11.31 -10.20 21.76
N LEU A 389 11.65 -8.91 21.87
CA LEU A 389 12.86 -8.35 21.26
C LEU A 389 14.09 -8.60 22.14
N PRO A 390 15.27 -8.87 21.56
CA PRO A 390 16.54 -8.90 22.30
C PRO A 390 16.76 -7.57 23.05
N GLY A 391 17.10 -7.65 24.33
CA GLY A 391 17.24 -6.46 25.20
C GLY A 391 15.96 -5.99 25.89
N ALA A 392 14.77 -6.47 25.50
CA ALA A 392 13.50 -6.15 26.19
C ALA A 392 13.32 -6.86 27.56
N ARG A 393 14.33 -7.64 28.01
CA ARG A 393 14.35 -8.24 29.36
C ARG A 393 14.95 -7.28 30.37
N THR A 394 14.15 -6.35 30.88
CA THR A 394 14.49 -5.56 32.06
C THR A 394 14.38 -6.40 33.34
N SER A 395 15.48 -7.11 33.64
CA SER A 395 15.71 -7.96 34.82
C SER A 395 15.18 -9.40 34.77
N ALA A 396 15.88 -10.28 35.50
CA ALA A 396 15.53 -11.65 35.88
C ALA A 396 15.18 -12.66 34.76
N ASP A 397 16.20 -13.28 34.15
CA ASP A 397 16.41 -14.74 34.25
C ASP A 397 17.79 -15.16 33.68
N PRO A 398 18.73 -15.69 34.49
CA PRO A 398 20.00 -16.24 34.01
C PRO A 398 19.86 -17.69 33.49
N GLY A 399 18.76 -18.02 32.81
CA GLY A 399 18.27 -19.38 32.60
C GLY A 399 18.05 -19.83 31.15
N SER A 400 18.65 -19.18 30.15
CA SER A 400 18.41 -19.52 28.73
C SER A 400 19.70 -19.82 27.95
N ALA A 401 20.05 -21.10 27.87
CA ALA A 401 21.04 -21.59 26.92
C ALA A 401 20.52 -21.42 25.48
N GLY A 402 21.35 -20.92 24.57
CA GLY A 402 20.94 -20.61 23.20
C GLY A 402 20.49 -21.84 22.43
N ILE A 403 19.30 -21.77 21.82
CA ILE A 403 18.79 -22.82 20.93
C ILE A 403 19.64 -22.83 19.65
N THR A 404 20.47 -23.87 19.49
CA THR A 404 21.19 -24.11 18.24
C THR A 404 20.21 -24.63 17.19
N LEU A 405 19.88 -23.79 16.21
CA LEU A 405 19.10 -24.23 15.05
C LEU A 405 19.91 -25.25 14.23
N PRO A 406 19.31 -26.39 13.81
CA PRO A 406 19.96 -27.30 12.89
C PRO A 406 20.18 -26.61 11.53
N ALA A 407 21.30 -26.90 10.88
CA ALA A 407 21.62 -26.34 9.57
C ALA A 407 20.54 -26.71 8.52
N PRO A 408 20.22 -25.81 7.57
CA PRO A 408 19.20 -26.07 6.57
C PRO A 408 19.56 -27.29 5.73
N THR A 409 18.70 -28.32 5.77
CA THR A 409 18.87 -29.53 4.97
C THR A 409 18.73 -29.23 3.48
N ALA A 410 19.62 -29.84 2.69
CA ALA A 410 19.85 -29.68 1.24
C ALA A 410 18.68 -29.15 0.38
N GLU A 411 19.04 -28.30 -0.59
CA GLU A 411 18.13 -27.81 -1.64
C GLU A 411 17.36 -28.95 -2.31
N HIS A 412 16.05 -28.76 -2.49
CA HIS A 412 15.27 -29.65 -3.35
C HIS A 412 15.70 -29.46 -4.81
N ASP A 413 16.21 -30.52 -5.45
CA ASP A 413 16.66 -30.47 -6.84
C ASP A 413 15.49 -30.21 -7.81
N MET A 414 15.24 -28.92 -8.08
CA MET A 414 14.28 -28.48 -9.09
C MET A 414 14.77 -28.77 -10.51
N ARG A 415 16.08 -28.92 -10.75
CA ARG A 415 16.65 -29.17 -12.08
C ARG A 415 16.34 -30.60 -12.52
N GLY A 416 16.55 -31.59 -11.66
CA GLY A 416 16.12 -32.97 -11.88
C GLY A 416 14.62 -33.06 -12.18
N ARG A 417 13.77 -32.40 -11.39
CA ARG A 417 12.31 -32.36 -11.61
C ARG A 417 11.91 -31.67 -12.92
N ALA A 418 12.56 -30.57 -13.31
CA ALA A 418 12.29 -29.91 -14.58
C ALA A 418 12.68 -30.79 -15.79
N LEU A 419 13.81 -31.49 -15.71
CA LEU A 419 14.28 -32.39 -16.76
C LEU A 419 13.36 -33.61 -16.94
N THR A 420 12.84 -34.20 -15.86
CA THR A 420 11.88 -35.33 -15.98
C THR A 420 10.57 -34.90 -16.63
N LEU A 421 10.05 -33.71 -16.31
CA LEU A 421 8.83 -33.17 -16.95
C LEU A 421 9.04 -32.91 -18.45
N LEU A 422 10.17 -32.32 -18.85
CA LEU A 422 10.51 -32.10 -20.26
C LEU A 422 10.61 -33.41 -21.05
N ALA A 423 11.20 -34.46 -20.46
CA ALA A 423 11.29 -35.78 -21.08
C ALA A 423 9.91 -36.43 -21.30
N LEU A 424 8.99 -36.30 -20.32
CA LEU A 424 7.61 -36.78 -20.45
C LEU A 424 6.83 -36.03 -21.55
N CYS A 425 6.97 -34.71 -21.63
CA CYS A 425 6.37 -33.91 -22.70
C CYS A 425 6.90 -34.31 -24.10
N ALA A 426 8.20 -34.58 -24.23
CA ALA A 426 8.80 -35.02 -25.50
C ALA A 426 8.27 -36.41 -25.93
N LEU A 427 8.13 -37.35 -25.00
CA LEU A 427 7.55 -38.68 -25.26
C LEU A 427 6.09 -38.59 -25.68
N ALA A 428 5.29 -37.74 -25.02
CA ALA A 428 3.89 -37.52 -25.39
C ALA A 428 3.77 -36.95 -26.82
N LEU A 429 4.63 -35.98 -27.17
CA LEU A 429 4.66 -35.40 -28.53
C LEU A 429 5.01 -36.45 -29.58
N LEU A 430 5.97 -37.33 -29.29
CA LEU A 430 6.37 -38.44 -30.18
C LEU A 430 5.21 -39.42 -30.42
N GLY A 431 4.45 -39.73 -29.37
CA GLY A 431 3.25 -40.57 -29.46
C GLY A 431 2.16 -39.97 -30.37
N VAL A 432 1.92 -38.65 -30.26
CA VAL A 432 0.98 -37.94 -31.16
C VAL A 432 1.45 -37.99 -32.61
N VAL A 433 2.74 -37.74 -32.87
CA VAL A 433 3.30 -37.82 -34.24
C VAL A 433 3.18 -39.24 -34.81
N ALA A 434 3.44 -40.27 -34.02
CA ALA A 434 3.27 -41.66 -34.43
C ALA A 434 1.80 -42.01 -34.74
N ALA A 435 0.85 -41.56 -33.92
CA ALA A 435 -0.58 -41.76 -34.15
C ALA A 435 -1.07 -41.07 -35.43
N VAL A 436 -0.63 -39.83 -35.69
CA VAL A 436 -0.94 -39.09 -36.93
C VAL A 436 -0.34 -39.80 -38.14
N ALA A 437 0.90 -40.29 -38.06
CA ALA A 437 1.54 -41.05 -39.14
C ALA A 437 0.80 -42.35 -39.47
N LEU A 438 0.33 -43.10 -38.44
CA LEU A 438 -0.46 -44.31 -38.61
C LEU A 438 -1.83 -44.02 -39.24
N ALA A 439 -2.54 -42.99 -38.78
CA ALA A 439 -3.81 -42.56 -39.34
C ALA A 439 -3.68 -42.09 -40.81
N ALA A 440 -2.60 -41.37 -41.14
CA ALA A 440 -2.28 -40.98 -42.51
C ALA A 440 -1.95 -42.19 -43.41
N ARG A 441 -1.35 -43.25 -42.85
CA ARG A 441 -1.05 -44.50 -43.58
C ARG A 441 -2.32 -45.30 -43.87
N ALA A 442 -3.21 -45.43 -42.89
CA ALA A 442 -4.51 -46.09 -43.04
C ALA A 442 -5.40 -45.41 -44.09
N LYS A 443 -5.37 -44.08 -44.18
CA LYS A 443 -6.08 -43.33 -45.24
C LYS A 443 -5.49 -43.53 -46.65
N ARG A 444 -4.23 -43.95 -46.80
CA ARG A 444 -3.61 -44.24 -48.10
C ARG A 444 -3.87 -45.65 -48.62
N THR A 445 -4.27 -46.58 -47.75
CA THR A 445 -4.71 -47.93 -48.13
C THR A 445 -6.18 -48.02 -48.53
N ALA A 446 -6.93 -46.91 -48.45
CA ALA A 446 -8.34 -46.83 -48.79
C ALA A 446 -8.58 -45.81 -49.92
N ALA A 447 -8.42 -46.25 -51.17
CA ALA A 447 -8.82 -45.52 -52.37
C ALA A 447 -9.80 -46.38 -53.20
N PRO A 448 -10.88 -45.81 -53.79
CA PRO A 448 -11.96 -46.62 -54.38
C PRO A 448 -11.73 -47.03 -55.83
N GLY A 449 -12.50 -48.00 -56.31
CA GLY A 449 -12.45 -48.47 -57.69
C GLY A 449 -13.19 -47.59 -58.70
N THR A 450 -12.58 -47.39 -59.86
CA THR A 450 -13.17 -47.14 -61.20
C THR A 450 -14.32 -46.12 -61.34
N ALA A 451 -13.98 -44.97 -61.92
CA ALA A 451 -14.90 -43.92 -62.35
C ALA A 451 -15.63 -44.22 -63.68
N ALA A 452 -16.65 -43.40 -63.98
CA ALA A 452 -17.10 -43.07 -65.34
C ALA A 452 -17.53 -41.56 -65.40
N PRO A 453 -17.43 -40.85 -66.54
CA PRO A 453 -17.19 -39.39 -66.52
C PRO A 453 -18.32 -38.46 -67.03
N THR A 454 -18.09 -37.17 -66.74
CA THR A 454 -18.38 -35.88 -67.43
C THR A 454 -18.73 -35.87 -68.94
N PRO A 455 -19.23 -34.75 -69.56
CA PRO A 455 -19.13 -33.33 -69.13
C PRO A 455 -20.39 -32.42 -69.29
N ALA A 456 -20.21 -31.14 -68.95
CA ALA A 456 -21.02 -29.95 -69.34
C ALA A 456 -20.63 -29.47 -70.77
N PRO A 457 -21.12 -28.34 -71.35
CA PRO A 457 -21.98 -27.25 -70.86
C PRO A 457 -23.20 -27.01 -71.83
N ASP A 458 -23.85 -25.86 -72.04
CA ASP A 458 -23.69 -24.44 -71.61
C ASP A 458 -25.03 -23.65 -71.69
N GLY A 459 -25.02 -22.34 -71.42
CA GLY A 459 -26.12 -21.38 -71.70
C GLY A 459 -25.87 -20.50 -72.94
N PRO A 460 -26.50 -19.31 -73.08
CA PRO A 460 -27.57 -18.70 -72.27
C PRO A 460 -28.80 -18.21 -73.12
N SER A 461 -29.84 -17.64 -72.48
CA SER A 461 -30.54 -16.37 -72.87
C SER A 461 -32.05 -16.30 -72.53
N ALA A 462 -32.52 -15.05 -72.36
CA ALA A 462 -33.87 -14.51 -72.62
C ALA A 462 -35.10 -14.87 -71.74
N GLU A 463 -35.54 -13.82 -71.03
CA GLU A 463 -36.91 -13.27 -70.97
C GLU A 463 -38.03 -13.83 -70.02
N GLU A 464 -38.91 -12.87 -69.71
CA GLU A 464 -40.07 -12.84 -68.79
C GLU A 464 -41.40 -13.13 -69.56
N PRO A 465 -42.65 -12.90 -69.05
CA PRO A 465 -43.10 -12.54 -67.68
C PRO A 465 -44.29 -13.39 -67.16
N ALA A 466 -44.68 -13.18 -65.88
CA ALA A 466 -46.07 -13.07 -65.35
C ALA A 466 -46.09 -13.28 -63.80
N LEU A 467 -46.55 -12.39 -62.92
CA LEU A 467 -47.83 -11.64 -62.77
C LEU A 467 -48.95 -12.36 -61.97
N SER A 468 -48.85 -12.29 -60.63
CA SER A 468 -49.93 -12.07 -59.63
C SER A 468 -49.23 -11.77 -58.30
N GLY A 469 -49.63 -10.85 -57.40
CA GLY A 469 -50.98 -10.44 -56.98
C GLY A 469 -51.41 -11.32 -55.79
N THR A 470 -51.75 -10.82 -54.59
CA THR A 470 -52.11 -9.45 -54.17
C THR A 470 -52.02 -9.25 -52.63
N GLU A 471 -51.71 -8.03 -52.15
CA GLU A 471 -52.24 -7.39 -50.90
C GLU A 471 -51.98 -8.06 -49.52
N ARG A 472 -52.19 -7.50 -48.31
CA ARG A 472 -52.32 -6.13 -47.71
C ARG A 472 -51.80 -6.26 -46.25
N ARG A 473 -50.95 -5.37 -45.71
CA ARG A 473 -51.22 -4.10 -45.00
C ARG A 473 -52.20 -4.11 -43.79
N ALA A 474 -51.61 -4.28 -42.59
CA ALA A 474 -51.87 -3.56 -41.31
C ALA A 474 -53.12 -3.84 -40.44
N LEU A 475 -53.03 -3.30 -39.20
CA LEU A 475 -54.01 -3.25 -38.08
C LEU A 475 -54.14 -4.56 -37.26
N SER A 476 -54.47 -4.54 -35.96
CA SER A 476 -54.78 -3.44 -35.02
C SER A 476 -54.20 -3.68 -33.62
N GLU A 477 -54.40 -2.74 -32.69
CA GLU A 477 -54.36 -3.00 -31.24
C GLU A 477 -55.39 -4.08 -30.80
N THR A 478 -55.16 -4.65 -29.61
CA THR A 478 -56.21 -5.01 -28.65
C THR A 478 -55.70 -4.81 -27.22
N GLU A 479 -56.58 -4.32 -26.34
CA GLU A 479 -56.32 -3.96 -24.94
C GLU A 479 -57.20 -4.84 -23.99
N GLU A 480 -57.20 -4.52 -22.69
CA GLU A 480 -58.12 -5.02 -21.63
C GLU A 480 -57.99 -6.49 -21.15
N PRO A 481 -58.53 -6.84 -19.94
CA PRO A 481 -58.97 -5.98 -18.82
C PRO A 481 -58.39 -6.36 -17.43
N ALA A 482 -58.72 -5.53 -16.43
CA ALA A 482 -58.61 -5.77 -14.97
C ALA A 482 -59.98 -6.30 -14.43
N PRO A 483 -60.48 -6.03 -13.20
CA PRO A 483 -59.88 -5.68 -11.90
C PRO A 483 -60.20 -6.79 -10.85
N ASP A 484 -60.23 -6.67 -9.51
CA ASP A 484 -59.86 -5.66 -8.48
C ASP A 484 -59.38 -6.49 -7.23
N GLU A 485 -59.33 -6.13 -5.93
CA GLU A 485 -59.64 -4.99 -5.04
C GLU A 485 -58.63 -5.10 -3.84
N ALA A 486 -58.47 -4.25 -2.82
CA ALA A 486 -59.15 -3.05 -2.30
C ALA A 486 -58.14 -2.18 -1.49
N ALA A 487 -58.61 -1.19 -0.72
CA ALA A 487 -57.78 -0.43 0.23
C ALA A 487 -58.49 -0.19 1.58
N LEU A 488 -57.72 0.02 2.67
CA LEU A 488 -58.14 0.90 3.77
C LEU A 488 -56.99 1.40 4.67
N THR A 489 -56.82 2.71 4.74
CA THR A 489 -56.26 3.47 5.88
C THR A 489 -57.09 4.74 6.06
N PRO A 490 -57.19 5.28 7.29
CA PRO A 490 -56.76 6.67 7.48
C PRO A 490 -56.09 6.96 8.84
N GLU A 491 -55.76 8.24 9.06
CA GLU A 491 -54.89 8.79 10.12
C GLU A 491 -55.48 8.92 11.55
N PRO A 492 -54.62 9.18 12.56
CA PRO A 492 -55.01 9.49 13.94
C PRO A 492 -55.16 11.01 14.22
N PRO A 493 -55.80 11.41 15.34
CA PRO A 493 -55.72 12.76 15.91
C PRO A 493 -54.80 12.85 17.15
N SER A 494 -54.42 14.09 17.49
CA SER A 494 -53.48 14.44 18.57
C SER A 494 -54.15 14.93 19.87
N LEU A 495 -53.36 15.06 20.95
CA LEU A 495 -53.34 16.13 21.99
C LEU A 495 -52.29 15.69 23.05
N SER A 496 -51.19 16.39 23.32
CA SER A 496 -51.00 17.75 23.87
C SER A 496 -51.26 17.85 25.38
N GLY A 497 -50.20 18.16 26.14
CA GLY A 497 -50.22 18.42 27.58
C GLY A 497 -48.91 19.09 28.01
N ARG A 498 -48.96 20.08 28.90
CA ARG A 498 -47.81 20.86 29.37
C ARG A 498 -47.37 20.41 30.77
N PHE A 499 -46.07 20.46 31.04
CA PHE A 499 -45.50 21.32 32.10
C PHE A 499 -44.04 21.65 31.79
#